data_AF-A0A850QTP1-F1
#
_entry.id   AF-A0A850QTP1-F1
#
_cell.length_a   1.000
_cell.length_b   1.000
_cell.length_c   1.000
_cell.angle_alpha   90.00
_cell.angle_beta   90.00
_cell.angle_gamma   90.00
#
_symmetry.space_group_name_H-M   'P 1'
#
loop_
_entity.id
_entity.type
_entity.pdbx_description
1 polymer ?
#
loop_
_entity_poly.entity_id
_entity_poly.type
_entity_poly.pdbx_seq_one_letter_code
_entity_poly.pdbx_strand_id
1 'polypeptide(L)'
;IERIDAPISALRIGIKCGGSDTSSGLASNPSVGAASDKLVDMGATTMAGELLELLGCEEILKARSVTPEVGHKIERLIAEDLKRWHVIEGTETMSIGNSVGGLTTIDEKSQGAMHKTGTQPIQDCLRINHIHREKPTKPGFYLTETTMLCGGAAMHFASLGCQLILWTAGAAGFNNSIVPVIRVSGNSALITADMDINACGIMDATDTIDNVSNKIIDKVFAVADGLPTNLEGIGFAYASLYQKDQRLEHVIGICPQ
;
A
#
# COMPACT_ATOMS: atom_id res chain seq x y z
N ILE A 1 17.20 12.18 21.69
CA ILE A 1 17.01 13.07 20.53
C ILE A 1 15.63 13.67 20.70
N GLU A 2 15.49 14.99 20.56
CA GLU A 2 14.22 15.72 20.74
C GLU A 2 13.52 15.89 19.37
N ARG A 3 12.18 15.87 19.35
CA ARG A 3 11.40 16.12 18.13
C ARG A 3 11.46 17.60 17.79
N ILE A 4 11.39 17.90 16.49
CA ILE A 4 11.33 19.27 15.97
C ILE A 4 10.18 19.37 14.98
N ASP A 5 9.64 20.58 14.82
CA ASP A 5 8.66 20.86 13.77
C ASP A 5 9.27 20.55 12.40
N ALA A 6 8.48 19.88 11.56
CA ALA A 6 8.85 19.55 10.19
C ALA A 6 7.72 19.93 9.22
N PRO A 7 8.04 20.41 8.02
CA PRO A 7 7.02 20.67 7.01
C PRO A 7 6.37 19.37 6.56
N ILE A 8 5.09 19.41 6.22
CA ILE A 8 4.35 18.24 5.72
C ILE A 8 4.96 17.64 4.44
N SER A 9 5.72 18.42 3.66
CA SER A 9 6.47 17.93 2.51
C SER A 9 7.62 16.97 2.84
N ALA A 10 8.02 16.88 4.11
CA ALA A 10 8.94 15.86 4.59
C ALA A 10 8.24 14.52 4.92
N LEU A 11 6.90 14.52 5.06
CA LEU A 11 6.13 13.34 5.41
C LEU A 11 5.93 12.43 4.19
N ARG A 12 6.34 11.18 4.34
CA ARG A 12 6.25 10.10 3.35
C ARG A 12 5.54 8.91 3.96
N ILE A 13 4.50 8.44 3.28
CA ILE A 13 3.59 7.43 3.81
C ILE A 13 3.52 6.26 2.84
N GLY A 14 3.80 5.06 3.34
CA GLY A 14 3.57 3.82 2.59
C GLY A 14 2.11 3.38 2.71
N ILE A 15 1.57 2.79 1.65
CA ILE A 15 0.20 2.27 1.59
C ILE A 15 0.26 0.80 1.18
N LYS A 16 -0.34 -0.06 1.98
CA LYS A 16 -0.30 -1.51 1.82
C LYS A 16 -1.64 -2.13 2.23
N CYS A 17 -2.10 -3.15 1.53
CA CYS A 17 -3.15 -4.04 2.05
C CYS A 17 -2.56 -5.33 2.66
N GLY A 18 -3.25 -5.89 3.64
CA GLY A 18 -2.95 -7.19 4.21
C GLY A 18 -3.79 -8.30 3.60
N GLY A 19 -4.29 -9.21 4.43
CA GLY A 19 -5.26 -10.20 3.97
C GLY A 19 -6.56 -9.49 3.58
N SER A 20 -6.78 -9.26 2.29
CA SER A 20 -7.99 -8.60 1.77
C SER A 20 -9.24 -9.48 1.91
N ASP A 21 -10.36 -8.83 2.17
CA ASP A 21 -11.71 -9.40 2.23
C ASP A 21 -12.70 -8.47 1.49
N THR A 22 -13.99 -8.79 1.50
CA THR A 22 -15.03 -7.95 0.89
C THR A 22 -15.04 -6.51 1.43
N SER A 23 -14.84 -6.31 2.73
CA SER A 23 -14.83 -4.96 3.34
C SER A 23 -13.65 -4.10 2.88
N SER A 24 -12.57 -4.74 2.43
CA SER A 24 -11.34 -4.06 2.03
C SER A 24 -11.59 -3.13 0.84
N GLY A 25 -12.25 -3.63 -0.22
CA GLY A 25 -12.57 -2.85 -1.42
C GLY A 25 -13.71 -1.85 -1.25
N LEU A 26 -14.56 -2.03 -0.24
CA LEU A 26 -15.77 -1.23 -0.02
C LEU A 26 -15.60 -0.13 1.04
N ALA A 27 -14.74 -0.36 2.04
CA ALA A 27 -14.58 0.54 3.18
C ALA A 27 -13.12 0.99 3.38
N SER A 28 -12.21 0.06 3.66
CA SER A 28 -10.83 0.42 4.08
C SER A 28 -10.00 1.03 2.97
N ASN A 29 -9.94 0.40 1.79
CA ASN A 29 -9.14 0.89 0.67
C ASN A 29 -9.65 2.24 0.15
N PRO A 30 -10.96 2.46 -0.07
CA PRO A 30 -11.47 3.78 -0.44
C PRO A 30 -11.17 4.87 0.60
N SER A 31 -11.26 4.55 1.89
CA SER A 31 -10.94 5.51 2.97
C SER A 31 -9.46 5.89 3.00
N VAL A 32 -8.57 4.91 2.80
CA VAL A 32 -7.13 5.16 2.68
C VAL A 32 -6.78 5.93 1.40
N GLY A 33 -7.45 5.63 0.28
CA GLY A 33 -7.30 6.38 -0.96
C GLY A 33 -7.70 7.84 -0.81
N ALA A 34 -8.86 8.11 -0.21
CA ALA A 34 -9.32 9.46 0.07
C ALA A 34 -8.40 10.21 1.05
N ALA A 35 -7.86 9.52 2.06
CA ALA A 35 -6.86 10.10 2.97
C ALA A 35 -5.56 10.42 2.24
N SER A 36 -5.10 9.53 1.36
CA SER A 36 -3.93 9.74 0.51
C SER A 36 -4.09 10.97 -0.37
N ASP A 37 -5.24 11.13 -1.01
CA ASP A 37 -5.51 12.29 -1.88
C ASP A 37 -5.40 13.61 -1.10
N LYS A 38 -6.05 13.69 0.07
CA LYS A 38 -5.99 14.86 0.95
C LYS A 38 -4.58 15.14 1.45
N LEU A 39 -3.83 14.11 1.84
CA LEU A 39 -2.44 14.27 2.30
C LEU A 39 -1.53 14.79 1.17
N VAL A 40 -1.72 14.30 -0.05
CA VAL A 40 -1.00 14.80 -1.23
C VAL A 40 -1.37 16.25 -1.52
N ASP A 41 -2.65 16.62 -1.43
CA ASP A 41 -3.11 18.01 -1.60
C ASP A 41 -2.50 18.96 -0.55
N MET A 42 -2.29 18.48 0.67
CA MET A 42 -1.58 19.22 1.71
C MET A 42 -0.07 19.30 1.48
N GLY A 43 0.47 18.54 0.53
CA GLY A 43 1.87 18.56 0.14
C GLY A 43 2.73 17.42 0.71
N ALA A 44 2.13 16.33 1.20
CA ALA A 44 2.85 15.12 1.59
C ALA A 44 3.21 14.23 0.38
N THR A 45 3.98 13.18 0.63
CA THR A 45 4.18 12.09 -0.35
C THR A 45 3.51 10.82 0.12
N THR A 46 2.73 10.18 -0.74
CA THR A 46 2.14 8.86 -0.48
C THR A 46 2.59 7.86 -1.55
N MET A 47 2.83 6.62 -1.14
CA MET A 47 3.39 5.58 -2.01
C MET A 47 2.61 4.28 -1.83
N ALA A 48 2.03 3.74 -2.90
CA ALA A 48 1.39 2.41 -2.87
C ALA A 48 2.23 1.37 -3.62
N GLY A 49 2.35 0.18 -3.04
CA GLY A 49 3.04 -0.97 -3.63
C GLY A 49 2.10 -1.96 -4.30
N GLU A 50 2.55 -3.22 -4.36
CA GLU A 50 1.70 -4.37 -4.72
C GLU A 50 1.22 -4.34 -6.17
N LEU A 51 2.13 -4.11 -7.12
CA LEU A 51 1.78 -3.99 -8.54
C LEU A 51 1.00 -5.20 -9.07
N LEU A 52 1.29 -6.40 -8.59
CA LEU A 52 0.56 -7.62 -8.96
C LEU A 52 -0.90 -7.63 -8.47
N GLU A 53 -1.23 -6.86 -7.43
CA GLU A 53 -2.62 -6.66 -6.99
C GLU A 53 -3.36 -5.59 -7.79
N LEU A 54 -2.71 -5.01 -8.81
CA LEU A 54 -3.30 -4.03 -9.70
C LEU A 54 -3.47 -4.59 -11.13
N LEU A 55 -3.29 -5.90 -11.30
CA LEU A 55 -3.55 -6.60 -12.57
C LEU A 55 -4.99 -6.35 -13.03
N GLY A 56 -5.15 -5.93 -14.27
CA GLY A 56 -6.44 -5.55 -14.86
C GLY A 56 -6.85 -4.09 -14.62
N CYS A 57 -6.06 -3.32 -13.86
CA CYS A 57 -6.31 -1.89 -13.62
C CYS A 57 -5.37 -0.96 -14.44
N GLU A 58 -4.57 -1.51 -15.35
CA GLU A 58 -3.48 -0.81 -16.04
C GLU A 58 -3.95 0.42 -16.80
N GLU A 59 -5.06 0.32 -17.54
CA GLU A 59 -5.61 1.44 -18.31
C GLU A 59 -6.06 2.60 -17.40
N ILE A 60 -6.62 2.30 -16.23
CA ILE A 60 -7.04 3.32 -15.25
C ILE A 60 -5.81 4.01 -14.66
N LEU A 61 -4.77 3.24 -14.31
CA LEU A 61 -3.52 3.77 -13.76
C LEU A 61 -2.78 4.62 -14.80
N LYS A 62 -2.75 4.19 -16.06
CA LYS A 62 -2.18 4.94 -17.17
C LYS A 62 -2.90 6.25 -17.42
N ALA A 63 -4.24 6.24 -17.41
CA ALA A 63 -5.03 7.47 -17.54
C ALA A 63 -4.78 8.46 -16.38
N ARG A 64 -4.41 7.97 -15.19
CA ARG A 64 -4.04 8.78 -14.02
C ARG A 64 -2.57 9.22 -14.00
N SER A 65 -1.76 8.75 -14.94
CA SER A 65 -0.31 9.04 -14.93
C SER A 65 -0.03 10.44 -15.47
N VAL A 66 0.91 11.15 -14.85
CA VAL A 66 1.23 12.54 -15.25
C VAL A 66 1.76 12.67 -16.67
N THR A 67 2.33 11.60 -17.23
CA THR A 67 2.73 11.51 -18.63
C THR A 67 2.51 10.09 -19.18
N PRO A 68 2.42 9.92 -20.51
CA PRO A 68 2.35 8.59 -21.13
C PRO A 68 3.54 7.69 -20.77
N GLU A 69 4.74 8.25 -20.59
CA GLU A 69 5.94 7.50 -20.22
C GLU A 69 5.80 6.87 -18.82
N VAL A 70 5.21 7.60 -17.87
CA VAL A 70 4.90 7.05 -16.53
C VAL A 70 3.86 5.93 -16.64
N GLY A 71 2.83 6.11 -17.45
CA GLY A 71 1.82 5.07 -17.70
C GLY A 71 2.41 3.79 -18.28
N HIS A 72 3.26 3.90 -19.31
CA HIS A 72 3.97 2.77 -19.89
C HIS A 72 4.96 2.12 -18.92
N LYS A 73 5.59 2.91 -18.04
CA LYS A 73 6.45 2.38 -16.98
C LYS A 73 5.63 1.52 -16.02
N ILE A 74 4.42 1.94 -15.62
CA ILE A 74 3.51 1.16 -14.76
C ILE A 74 3.14 -0.16 -15.42
N GLU A 75 2.62 -0.12 -16.66
CA GLU A 75 2.25 -1.32 -17.44
C GLU A 75 3.41 -2.32 -17.50
N ARG A 76 4.61 -1.83 -17.83
CA ARG A 76 5.82 -2.65 -17.90
C ARG A 76 6.14 -3.29 -16.56
N LEU A 77 6.14 -2.52 -15.46
CA LEU A 77 6.51 -3.04 -14.14
C LEU A 77 5.49 -4.04 -13.61
N ILE A 78 4.19 -3.86 -13.90
CA ILE A 78 3.15 -4.86 -13.61
C ILE A 78 3.42 -6.16 -14.40
N ALA A 79 3.71 -6.06 -15.70
CA ALA A 79 4.02 -7.23 -16.52
C ALA A 79 5.31 -7.94 -16.09
N GLU A 80 6.32 -7.20 -15.64
CA GLU A 80 7.54 -7.74 -15.04
C GLU A 80 7.24 -8.51 -13.74
N ASP A 81 6.44 -7.96 -12.84
CA ASP A 81 6.02 -8.67 -11.62
C ASP A 81 5.19 -9.91 -11.96
N LEU A 82 4.29 -9.84 -12.94
CA LEU A 82 3.55 -11.01 -13.40
C LEU A 82 4.49 -12.14 -13.83
N LYS A 83 5.54 -11.84 -14.60
CA LYS A 83 6.54 -12.85 -15.00
C LYS A 83 7.29 -13.46 -13.82
N ARG A 84 7.58 -12.67 -12.76
CA ARG A 84 8.28 -13.16 -11.56
C ARG A 84 7.44 -14.15 -10.76
N TRP A 85 6.14 -13.89 -10.68
CA TRP A 85 5.21 -14.67 -9.87
C TRP A 85 4.48 -15.77 -10.64
N HIS A 86 4.61 -15.80 -11.97
CA HIS A 86 3.99 -16.80 -12.82
C HIS A 86 4.59 -18.19 -12.59
N VAL A 87 3.71 -19.18 -12.39
CA VAL A 87 4.04 -20.61 -12.43
C VAL A 87 3.26 -21.28 -13.56
N ILE A 88 3.63 -22.50 -13.95
CA ILE A 88 3.06 -23.23 -15.10
C ILE A 88 1.52 -23.35 -15.02
N GLU A 89 0.96 -23.38 -13.81
CA GLU A 89 -0.48 -23.47 -13.56
C GLU A 89 -1.20 -22.11 -13.49
N GLY A 90 -0.47 -21.00 -13.67
CA GLY A 90 -0.97 -19.63 -13.58
C GLY A 90 -0.22 -18.81 -12.54
N THR A 91 -0.74 -17.63 -12.21
CA THR A 91 -0.22 -16.80 -11.13
C THR A 91 -1.26 -16.78 -10.02
N GLU A 92 -0.98 -17.41 -8.87
CA GLU A 92 -1.90 -17.38 -7.73
C GLU A 92 -1.78 -16.00 -7.04
N THR A 93 -2.62 -15.07 -7.45
CA THR A 93 -2.73 -13.71 -6.88
C THR A 93 -3.84 -13.59 -5.85
N MET A 94 -4.65 -14.64 -5.71
CA MET A 94 -5.74 -14.79 -4.75
C MET A 94 -5.37 -15.86 -3.73
N SER A 95 -5.10 -15.46 -2.49
CA SER A 95 -4.85 -16.44 -1.43
C SER A 95 -6.15 -17.13 -0.98
N ILE A 96 -6.04 -18.31 -0.36
CA ILE A 96 -7.16 -18.98 0.32
C ILE A 96 -7.85 -18.01 1.30
N GLY A 97 -7.09 -17.19 2.01
CA GLY A 97 -7.63 -16.19 2.93
C GLY A 97 -8.51 -15.15 2.23
N ASN A 98 -8.18 -14.75 1.00
CA ASN A 98 -9.02 -13.83 0.22
C ASN A 98 -10.34 -14.47 -0.19
N SER A 99 -10.28 -15.73 -0.62
CA SER A 99 -11.48 -16.49 -1.02
C SER A 99 -12.42 -16.71 0.16
N VAL A 100 -11.87 -17.08 1.33
CA VAL A 100 -12.64 -17.19 2.59
C VAL A 100 -13.16 -15.83 3.05
N GLY A 101 -12.41 -14.75 2.78
CA GLY A 101 -12.80 -13.36 3.02
C GLY A 101 -13.88 -12.83 2.08
N GLY A 102 -14.41 -13.66 1.17
CA GLY A 102 -15.54 -13.33 0.31
C GLY A 102 -15.19 -12.71 -1.05
N LEU A 103 -13.92 -12.71 -1.44
CA LEU A 103 -13.50 -12.27 -2.77
C LEU A 103 -13.56 -13.43 -3.77
N THR A 104 -14.25 -13.21 -4.89
CA THR A 104 -14.59 -14.29 -5.84
C THR A 104 -13.69 -14.34 -7.07
N THR A 105 -13.14 -13.20 -7.49
CA THR A 105 -12.28 -13.09 -8.68
C THR A 105 -11.08 -12.20 -8.41
N ILE A 106 -10.05 -12.35 -9.24
CA ILE A 106 -8.91 -11.44 -9.21
C ILE A 106 -9.32 -10.03 -9.62
N ASP A 107 -10.21 -9.87 -10.59
CA ASP A 107 -10.71 -8.55 -11.02
C ASP A 107 -11.38 -7.79 -9.87
N GLU A 108 -12.21 -8.47 -9.07
CA GLU A 108 -12.85 -7.89 -7.88
C GLU A 108 -11.80 -7.44 -6.87
N LYS A 109 -10.81 -8.30 -6.57
CA LYS A 109 -9.72 -7.97 -5.66
C LYS A 109 -8.89 -6.80 -6.18
N SER A 110 -8.49 -6.81 -7.46
CA SER A 110 -7.65 -5.78 -8.06
C SER A 110 -8.34 -4.43 -8.08
N GLN A 111 -9.63 -4.39 -8.44
CA GLN A 111 -10.39 -3.14 -8.39
C GLN A 111 -10.53 -2.63 -6.94
N GLY A 112 -10.82 -3.51 -5.99
CA GLY A 112 -10.82 -3.14 -4.57
C GLY A 112 -9.46 -2.63 -4.09
N ALA A 113 -8.37 -3.28 -4.50
CA ALA A 113 -7.00 -2.90 -4.21
C ALA A 113 -6.60 -1.57 -4.85
N MET A 114 -7.08 -1.26 -6.05
CA MET A 114 -6.83 0.01 -6.75
C MET A 114 -7.37 1.21 -5.96
N HIS A 115 -8.51 1.09 -5.26
CA HIS A 115 -9.09 2.22 -4.52
C HIS A 115 -8.16 2.80 -3.44
N LYS A 116 -7.20 2.02 -2.91
CA LYS A 116 -6.21 2.53 -1.94
C LYS A 116 -5.20 3.51 -2.55
N THR A 117 -5.11 3.53 -3.88
CA THR A 117 -4.24 4.45 -4.63
C THR A 117 -4.87 5.83 -4.82
N GLY A 118 -6.09 6.06 -4.31
CA GLY A 118 -6.80 7.33 -4.42
C GLY A 118 -7.08 7.71 -5.88
N THR A 119 -7.13 9.02 -6.13
CA THR A 119 -7.44 9.62 -7.43
C THR A 119 -6.37 10.60 -7.91
N GLN A 120 -5.45 11.04 -7.04
CA GLN A 120 -4.36 11.95 -7.40
C GLN A 120 -3.52 11.45 -8.58
N PRO A 121 -2.96 12.35 -9.41
CA PRO A 121 -2.10 11.98 -10.53
C PRO A 121 -0.85 11.24 -10.08
N ILE A 122 -0.57 10.10 -10.71
CA ILE A 122 0.59 9.25 -10.41
C ILE A 122 1.84 9.93 -10.97
N GLN A 123 2.74 10.37 -10.08
CA GLN A 123 3.95 11.11 -10.44
C GLN A 123 5.00 10.20 -11.09
N ASP A 124 5.16 8.97 -10.59
CA ASP A 124 6.04 7.94 -11.14
C ASP A 124 5.70 6.57 -10.51
N CYS A 125 6.23 5.48 -11.06
CA CYS A 125 6.27 4.16 -10.46
C CYS A 125 7.71 3.78 -10.09
N LEU A 126 8.04 3.88 -8.80
CA LEU A 126 9.41 3.78 -8.30
C LEU A 126 9.94 2.34 -8.33
N ARG A 127 11.06 2.16 -9.02
CA ARG A 127 11.79 0.91 -9.14
C ARG A 127 12.68 0.66 -7.91
N ILE A 128 12.64 -0.58 -7.43
CA ILE A 128 13.51 -1.08 -6.35
C ILE A 128 14.16 -2.37 -6.84
N ASN A 129 15.48 -2.32 -7.07
CA ASN A 129 16.27 -3.48 -7.42
C ASN A 129 17.65 -3.47 -6.72
N HIS A 130 18.48 -4.46 -7.01
CA HIS A 130 19.77 -4.65 -6.35
C HIS A 130 20.82 -3.56 -6.65
N ILE A 131 20.70 -2.82 -7.76
CA ILE A 131 21.65 -1.77 -8.17
C ILE A 131 21.08 -0.35 -7.98
N HIS A 132 19.76 -0.20 -8.08
CA HIS A 132 19.11 1.10 -8.10
C HIS A 132 17.84 1.10 -7.25
N ARG A 133 17.67 2.20 -6.51
CA ARG A 133 16.46 2.50 -5.74
C ARG A 133 16.02 3.91 -6.09
N GLU A 134 14.97 4.01 -6.88
CA GLU A 134 14.34 5.28 -7.20
C GLU A 134 13.69 5.87 -5.94
N LYS A 135 13.62 7.20 -5.86
CA LYS A 135 13.03 7.92 -4.74
C LYS A 135 12.07 8.99 -5.26
N PRO A 136 11.03 9.37 -4.49
CA PRO A 136 10.22 10.53 -4.81
C PRO A 136 11.10 11.77 -4.97
N THR A 137 10.91 12.50 -6.06
CA THR A 137 11.65 13.72 -6.39
C THR A 137 10.97 15.00 -5.89
N LYS A 138 9.67 14.92 -5.60
CA LYS A 138 8.81 15.98 -5.07
C LYS A 138 7.61 15.36 -4.33
N PRO A 139 6.85 16.13 -3.53
CA PRO A 139 5.57 15.68 -3.01
C PRO A 139 4.60 15.22 -4.10
N GLY A 140 3.73 14.26 -3.76
CA GLY A 140 2.79 13.66 -4.69
C GLY A 140 2.49 12.18 -4.40
N PHE A 141 1.61 11.60 -5.21
CA PHE A 141 1.32 10.17 -5.19
C PHE A 141 2.26 9.39 -6.12
N TYR A 142 2.80 8.27 -5.64
CA TYR A 142 3.69 7.40 -6.38
C TYR A 142 3.23 5.94 -6.27
N LEU A 143 3.43 5.17 -7.34
CA LEU A 143 3.45 3.72 -7.25
C LEU A 143 4.88 3.24 -6.98
N THR A 144 5.05 2.00 -6.53
CA THR A 144 6.37 1.40 -6.34
C THR A 144 6.33 -0.12 -6.50
N GLU A 145 7.44 -0.73 -6.91
CA GLU A 145 7.65 -2.18 -6.88
C GLU A 145 7.80 -2.76 -5.46
N THR A 146 7.22 -2.09 -4.45
CA THR A 146 7.17 -2.62 -3.10
C THR A 146 6.36 -3.93 -3.11
N THR A 147 6.98 -5.00 -2.59
CA THR A 147 6.46 -6.36 -2.69
C THR A 147 5.09 -6.52 -2.03
N MET A 148 4.27 -7.42 -2.56
CA MET A 148 3.00 -7.83 -1.93
C MET A 148 3.20 -8.58 -0.60
N LEU A 149 4.39 -9.15 -0.38
CA LEU A 149 4.71 -9.87 0.85
C LEU A 149 4.77 -8.92 2.04
N CYS A 150 3.87 -9.13 3.00
CA CYS A 150 3.67 -8.25 4.16
C CYS A 150 4.98 -7.84 4.87
N GLY A 151 5.82 -8.82 5.24
CA GLY A 151 7.09 -8.57 5.92
C GLY A 151 8.10 -7.77 5.10
N GLY A 152 8.20 -8.07 3.79
CA GLY A 152 9.11 -7.37 2.88
C GLY A 152 8.65 -5.96 2.54
N ALA A 153 7.33 -5.75 2.48
CA ALA A 153 6.74 -4.49 2.07
C ALA A 153 7.16 -3.33 2.99
N ALA A 154 7.11 -3.55 4.31
CA ALA A 154 7.47 -2.50 5.26
C ALA A 154 8.94 -2.11 5.18
N MET A 155 9.84 -3.08 4.96
CA MET A 155 11.25 -2.80 4.74
C MET A 155 11.50 -2.02 3.46
N HIS A 156 10.76 -2.30 2.39
CA HIS A 156 10.82 -1.53 1.16
C HIS A 156 10.35 -0.10 1.38
N PHE A 157 9.20 0.12 2.02
CA PHE A 157 8.71 1.46 2.34
C PHE A 157 9.68 2.23 3.24
N ALA A 158 10.23 1.60 4.27
CA ALA A 158 11.28 2.19 5.11
C ALA A 158 12.51 2.58 4.27
N SER A 159 12.91 1.74 3.30
CA SER A 159 14.04 2.04 2.39
C SER A 159 13.78 3.22 1.43
N LEU A 160 12.51 3.48 1.12
CA LEU A 160 12.06 4.66 0.37
C LEU A 160 11.94 5.92 1.26
N GLY A 161 12.17 5.77 2.56
CA GLY A 161 12.10 6.84 3.55
C GLY A 161 10.69 7.14 4.03
N CYS A 162 9.75 6.19 3.93
CA CYS A 162 8.44 6.34 4.57
C CYS A 162 8.63 6.37 6.09
N GLN A 163 8.00 7.32 6.76
CA GLN A 163 8.02 7.39 8.22
C GLN A 163 6.91 6.56 8.87
N LEU A 164 5.85 6.24 8.12
CA LEU A 164 4.76 5.38 8.60
C LEU A 164 4.09 4.65 7.44
N ILE A 165 3.31 3.63 7.76
CA ILE A 165 2.55 2.83 6.80
C ILE A 165 1.07 2.84 7.17
N LEU A 166 0.22 3.15 6.19
CA LEU A 166 -1.21 2.88 6.24
C LEU A 166 -1.46 1.45 5.75
N TRP A 167 -2.03 0.62 6.63
CA TRP A 167 -2.26 -0.79 6.37
C TRP A 167 -3.76 -1.11 6.43
N THR A 168 -4.35 -1.49 5.29
CA THR A 168 -5.74 -1.99 5.29
C THR A 168 -5.78 -3.49 5.57
N ALA A 169 -6.69 -3.94 6.43
CA ALA A 169 -6.78 -5.34 6.84
C ALA A 169 -8.22 -5.89 6.76
N GLY A 170 -8.41 -6.99 6.04
CA GLY A 170 -9.64 -7.80 6.02
C GLY A 170 -9.52 -9.14 6.75
N ALA A 171 -8.29 -9.62 7.01
CA ALA A 171 -8.01 -10.80 7.82
C ALA A 171 -6.68 -10.68 8.57
N ALA A 172 -5.57 -10.71 7.84
CA ALA A 172 -4.22 -10.75 8.42
C ALA A 172 -3.75 -9.36 8.87
N GLY A 173 -3.35 -9.27 10.15
CA GLY A 173 -2.64 -8.13 10.71
C GLY A 173 -1.14 -8.20 10.46
N PHE A 174 -0.51 -7.05 10.34
CA PHE A 174 0.94 -6.90 10.20
C PHE A 174 1.45 -5.84 11.18
N ASN A 175 2.66 -6.02 11.68
CA ASN A 175 3.38 -5.03 12.46
C ASN A 175 4.85 -4.97 12.01
N ASN A 176 5.50 -3.84 12.22
CA ASN A 176 6.89 -3.62 11.86
C ASN A 176 7.67 -2.95 13.01
N SER A 177 8.94 -3.33 13.17
CA SER A 177 9.82 -2.80 14.22
C SER A 177 10.58 -1.54 13.84
N ILE A 178 10.50 -1.09 12.59
CA ILE A 178 11.26 0.06 12.06
C ILE A 178 10.35 1.26 11.82
N VAL A 179 9.21 1.04 11.17
CA VAL A 179 8.23 2.07 10.84
C VAL A 179 6.87 1.75 11.46
N PRO A 180 6.21 2.70 12.13
CA PRO A 180 4.87 2.51 12.67
C PRO A 180 3.87 2.14 11.58
N VAL A 181 2.95 1.23 11.94
CA VAL A 181 1.90 0.74 11.05
C VAL A 181 0.55 1.12 11.64
N ILE A 182 -0.17 2.00 10.95
CA ILE A 182 -1.55 2.38 11.29
C ILE A 182 -2.49 1.43 10.56
N ARG A 183 -3.30 0.67 11.32
CA ARG A 183 -4.21 -0.31 10.74
C ARG A 183 -5.63 0.21 10.58
N VAL A 184 -6.22 -0.08 9.44
CA VAL A 184 -7.57 0.33 9.06
C VAL A 184 -8.36 -0.91 8.64
N SER A 185 -9.54 -1.12 9.20
CA SER A 185 -10.40 -2.23 8.80
C SER A 185 -11.88 -1.86 8.78
N GLY A 186 -12.58 -2.32 7.74
CA GLY A 186 -14.03 -2.31 7.63
C GLY A 186 -14.66 -3.63 8.05
N ASN A 187 -13.86 -4.60 8.49
CA ASN A 187 -14.32 -5.90 8.94
C ASN A 187 -14.55 -5.86 10.46
N SER A 188 -15.81 -5.95 10.87
CA SER A 188 -16.19 -5.92 12.29
C SER A 188 -15.55 -7.02 13.12
N ALA A 189 -15.23 -8.18 12.53
CA ALA A 189 -14.55 -9.27 13.22
C ALA A 189 -13.10 -8.96 13.60
N LEU A 190 -12.48 -7.95 12.98
CA LEU A 190 -11.11 -7.52 13.26
C LEU A 190 -11.02 -6.31 14.19
N ILE A 191 -12.15 -5.71 14.55
CA ILE A 191 -12.17 -4.54 15.44
C ILE A 191 -11.91 -4.98 16.86
N THR A 192 -10.64 -4.91 17.25
CA THR A 192 -10.13 -5.21 18.59
C THR A 192 -9.22 -4.06 19.05
N ALA A 193 -8.60 -4.17 20.23
CA ALA A 193 -7.65 -3.16 20.73
C ALA A 193 -6.47 -2.91 19.78
N ASP A 194 -6.18 -3.88 18.92
CA ASP A 194 -5.18 -3.80 17.88
C ASP A 194 -5.53 -2.78 16.77
N MET A 195 -6.81 -2.61 16.42
CA MET A 195 -7.16 -1.79 15.26
C MET A 195 -7.05 -0.29 15.56
N ASP A 196 -6.27 0.46 14.77
CA ASP A 196 -6.16 1.91 14.95
C ASP A 196 -7.40 2.65 14.46
N ILE A 197 -7.94 2.25 13.31
CA ILE A 197 -9.10 2.89 12.67
C ILE A 197 -10.18 1.86 12.35
N ASN A 198 -11.37 2.09 12.90
CA ASN A 198 -12.59 1.35 12.57
C ASN A 198 -13.33 2.04 11.42
N ALA A 199 -13.48 1.34 10.29
CA ALA A 199 -14.22 1.76 9.10
C ALA A 199 -15.52 0.98 8.89
N CYS A 200 -15.96 0.17 9.85
CA CYS A 200 -17.16 -0.69 9.73
C CYS A 200 -18.44 0.11 9.49
N GLY A 201 -18.51 1.34 10.01
CA GLY A 201 -19.68 2.21 9.82
C GLY A 201 -20.02 2.48 8.35
N ILE A 202 -19.05 2.36 7.43
CA ILE A 202 -19.31 2.45 5.98
C ILE A 202 -20.16 1.27 5.50
N MET A 203 -19.85 0.05 5.96
CA MET A 203 -20.60 -1.17 5.63
C MET A 203 -22.03 -1.12 6.20
N ASP A 204 -22.19 -0.49 7.36
CA ASP A 204 -23.48 -0.31 8.04
C ASP A 204 -24.25 0.95 7.57
N ALA A 205 -23.70 1.70 6.61
CA ALA A 205 -24.23 3.00 6.15
C ALA A 205 -24.45 4.04 7.27
N THR A 206 -23.67 3.97 8.34
CA THR A 206 -23.67 4.91 9.48
C THR A 206 -22.49 5.87 9.49
N ASP A 207 -21.50 5.64 8.63
CA ASP A 207 -20.34 6.52 8.43
C ASP A 207 -20.01 6.63 6.94
N THR A 208 -19.13 7.55 6.58
CA THR A 208 -18.74 7.81 5.19
C THR A 208 -17.25 7.60 4.97
N ILE A 209 -16.87 7.33 3.72
CA ILE A 209 -15.46 7.28 3.30
C ILE A 209 -14.74 8.59 3.67
N ASP A 210 -15.39 9.74 3.47
CA ASP A 210 -14.80 11.04 3.79
C ASP A 210 -14.51 11.20 5.29
N ASN A 211 -15.46 10.84 6.15
CA ASN A 211 -15.28 10.89 7.60
C ASN A 211 -14.16 9.95 8.07
N VAL A 212 -14.15 8.70 7.58
CA VAL A 212 -13.09 7.74 7.94
C VAL A 212 -11.73 8.23 7.42
N SER A 213 -11.67 8.85 6.24
CA SER A 213 -10.43 9.45 5.74
C SER A 213 -9.90 10.57 6.64
N ASN A 214 -10.79 11.40 7.22
CA ASN A 214 -10.38 12.44 8.18
C ASN A 214 -9.83 11.81 9.47
N LYS A 215 -10.47 10.74 9.99
CA LYS A 215 -9.95 9.98 11.14
C LYS A 215 -8.57 9.39 10.86
N ILE A 216 -8.33 8.90 9.63
CA ILE A 216 -7.02 8.40 9.21
C ILE A 216 -5.98 9.53 9.24
N ILE A 217 -6.31 10.70 8.69
CA ILE A 217 -5.41 11.86 8.66
C ILE A 217 -5.05 12.32 10.08
N ASP A 218 -6.02 12.42 10.97
CA ASP A 218 -5.79 12.80 12.37
C ASP A 218 -4.82 11.82 13.05
N LYS A 219 -5.03 10.51 12.84
CA LYS A 219 -4.13 9.47 13.38
C LYS A 219 -2.74 9.52 12.73
N VAL A 220 -2.64 9.80 11.43
CA VAL A 220 -1.36 9.99 10.72
C VAL A 220 -0.56 11.12 11.36
N PHE A 221 -1.17 12.28 11.61
CA PHE A 221 -0.48 13.40 12.24
C PHE A 221 -0.11 13.09 13.70
N ALA A 222 -1.01 12.49 14.48
CA ALA A 222 -0.70 12.08 15.85
C ALA A 222 0.49 11.11 15.90
N VAL A 223 0.55 10.13 14.99
CA VAL A 223 1.65 9.15 14.92
C VAL A 223 2.95 9.79 14.45
N ALA A 224 2.88 10.69 13.45
CA ALA A 224 4.05 11.47 13.03
C ALA A 224 4.62 12.32 14.19
N ASP A 225 3.75 12.85 15.05
CA ASP A 225 4.11 13.61 16.26
C ASP A 225 4.58 12.72 17.43
N GLY A 226 4.40 11.39 17.31
CA GLY A 226 4.98 10.40 18.21
C GLY A 226 4.00 9.64 19.08
N LEU A 227 2.70 9.75 18.82
CA LEU A 227 1.73 8.81 19.37
C LEU A 227 2.03 7.40 18.82
N PRO A 228 2.25 6.38 19.67
CA PRO A 228 2.43 5.02 19.19
C PRO A 228 1.17 4.51 18.47
N THR A 229 1.36 3.64 17.46
CA THR A 229 0.22 2.87 16.93
C THR A 229 -0.19 1.79 17.92
N ASN A 230 -1.37 1.21 17.74
CA ASN A 230 -1.93 0.30 18.75
C ASN A 230 -1.11 -0.99 18.97
N LEU A 231 -0.35 -1.46 17.98
CA LEU A 231 0.64 -2.54 18.16
C LEU A 231 2.09 -2.05 18.26
N GLU A 232 2.26 -0.74 18.39
CA GLU A 232 3.45 -0.01 18.83
C GLU A 232 4.27 -0.74 19.89
N GLY A 233 5.31 -1.49 19.54
CA GLY A 233 6.16 -2.18 20.53
C GLY A 233 5.47 -3.34 21.26
N ILE A 234 4.37 -3.87 20.71
CA ILE A 234 3.68 -5.05 21.23
C ILE A 234 4.03 -6.27 20.36
N GLY A 235 4.50 -7.33 21.01
CA GLY A 235 4.85 -8.60 20.36
C GLY A 235 6.18 -8.56 19.60
N PHE A 236 6.50 -9.66 18.91
CA PHE A 236 7.70 -9.77 18.09
C PHE A 236 7.36 -9.50 16.62
N ALA A 237 8.11 -8.58 15.99
CA ALA A 237 8.06 -8.35 14.55
C ALA A 237 9.40 -8.75 13.93
N TYR A 238 9.36 -9.51 12.84
CA TYR A 238 10.56 -9.88 12.07
C TYR A 238 10.80 -8.86 10.97
N ALA A 239 12.05 -8.41 10.82
CA ALA A 239 12.48 -7.67 9.65
C ALA A 239 12.77 -8.66 8.52
N SER A 240 11.90 -8.71 7.51
CA SER A 240 12.10 -9.54 6.32
C SER A 240 12.59 -8.67 5.17
N LEU A 241 13.76 -9.00 4.63
CA LEU A 241 14.25 -8.39 3.41
C LEU A 241 13.85 -9.24 2.22
N TYR A 242 13.12 -8.63 1.28
CA TYR A 242 12.81 -9.24 0.00
C TYR A 242 13.81 -8.72 -1.04
N GLN A 243 14.40 -9.64 -1.81
CA GLN A 243 15.30 -9.31 -2.90
C GLN A 243 14.92 -10.12 -4.13
N LYS A 244 14.91 -9.45 -5.28
CA LYS A 244 14.75 -10.09 -6.59
C LYS A 244 16.03 -10.86 -6.93
N ASP A 245 15.92 -12.18 -7.18
CA ASP A 245 17.07 -13.02 -7.55
C ASP A 245 17.56 -12.66 -8.97
N GLN A 246 18.81 -12.22 -9.09
CA GLN A 246 19.37 -11.74 -10.35
C GLN A 246 19.50 -12.83 -11.42
N ARG A 247 19.62 -14.10 -11.02
CA ARG A 247 19.63 -15.22 -11.96
C ARG A 247 18.23 -15.41 -12.53
N LEU A 248 17.19 -15.29 -11.69
CA LEU A 248 15.81 -15.35 -12.15
C LEU A 248 15.52 -14.20 -13.12
N GLU A 249 15.86 -12.95 -12.76
CA GLU A 249 15.68 -11.77 -13.63
C GLU A 249 16.28 -11.98 -15.02
N HIS A 250 17.50 -12.55 -15.09
CA HIS A 250 18.16 -12.88 -16.35
C HIS A 250 17.39 -13.92 -17.17
N VAL A 251 16.94 -15.00 -16.52
CA VAL A 251 16.18 -16.09 -17.17
C VAL A 251 14.85 -15.60 -17.75
N ILE A 252 14.15 -14.71 -17.04
CA ILE A 252 12.85 -14.15 -17.48
C ILE A 252 12.98 -12.88 -18.35
N GLY A 253 14.21 -12.52 -18.72
CA GLY A 253 14.51 -11.44 -19.65
C GLY A 253 14.20 -10.04 -19.12
N ILE A 254 14.26 -9.84 -17.80
CA ILE A 254 14.08 -8.52 -17.19
C ILE A 254 15.44 -7.88 -17.01
N CYS A 255 15.64 -6.73 -17.68
CA CYS A 255 16.90 -6.02 -17.63
C CYS A 255 16.96 -5.14 -16.36
N PRO A 256 18.11 -5.12 -15.64
CA PRO A 256 18.39 -4.11 -14.63
C PRO A 256 18.59 -2.76 -15.36
N GLN A 257 17.50 -2.04 -15.59
CA GLN A 257 17.50 -0.63 -15.97
C GLN A 257 17.33 0.20 -14.70
#